data_AF-A0AAU5LC69-F1
#
_entry.id   AF-A0AAU5LC69-F1
#
_cell.length_a   1.000
_cell.length_b   1.000
_cell.length_c   1.000
_cell.angle_alpha   90.00
_cell.angle_beta   90.00
_cell.angle_gamma   90.00
#
_symmetry.space_group_name_H-M   'P 1'
#
loop_
_entity.id
_entity.type
_entity.pdbx_description
1 polymer ?
#
loop_
_entity_poly.entity_id
_entity_poly.type
_entity_poly.pdbx_seq_one_letter_code
_entity_poly.pdbx_strand_id
1 'polypeptide(L)'
;MVTAELLDLGRFDRVLSSVHSLATDGSTAEASDAYLTREPAGVIREYLAETLRMVQLFDAFEVLAHIDYPLRYWPYDVMPFDPGGFEEEYRVVLRELAGSGKVLELNTRVPMPRQILRWWYEEGGQHITFASDAHDPDSLARGFADAAAMAAACGFRSGRHPYDQWRRD
;
A
#
# COMPACT_ATOMS: atom_id res chain seq x y z
N MET A 1 -9.19 -24.88 -4.33
CA MET A 1 -9.69 -23.97 -3.29
C MET A 1 -9.17 -22.59 -3.63
N VAL A 2 -10.06 -21.69 -4.02
CA VAL A 2 -9.70 -20.31 -4.41
C VAL A 2 -9.61 -19.46 -3.14
N THR A 3 -8.77 -18.42 -3.10
CA THR A 3 -8.52 -17.58 -1.91
C THR A 3 -9.80 -17.11 -1.20
N ALA A 4 -10.84 -16.76 -1.96
CA ALA A 4 -12.14 -16.35 -1.39
C ALA A 4 -12.78 -17.46 -0.53
N GLU A 5 -12.73 -18.71 -0.98
CA GLU A 5 -13.29 -19.86 -0.24
C GLU A 5 -12.54 -20.08 1.08
N LEU A 6 -11.22 -19.80 1.12
CA LEU A 6 -10.44 -19.87 2.36
C LEU A 6 -10.84 -18.78 3.36
N LEU A 7 -11.10 -17.56 2.87
CA LEU A 7 -11.54 -16.46 3.73
C LEU A 7 -12.91 -16.75 4.35
N ASP A 8 -13.80 -17.39 3.60
CA ASP A 8 -15.14 -17.77 4.07
C ASP A 8 -15.15 -18.84 5.18
N LEU A 9 -14.05 -19.60 5.34
CA LEU A 9 -13.90 -20.57 6.43
C LEU A 9 -13.62 -19.90 7.78
N GLY A 10 -13.17 -18.64 7.77
CA GLY A 10 -12.79 -17.90 8.97
C GLY A 10 -13.78 -16.79 9.33
N ARG A 11 -13.58 -16.21 10.52
CA ARG A 11 -14.15 -14.92 10.90
C ARG A 11 -13.01 -13.96 11.13
N PHE A 12 -12.77 -13.10 10.15
CA PHE A 12 -11.71 -12.08 10.20
C PHE A 12 -12.35 -10.73 10.50
N ASP A 13 -11.76 -9.96 11.43
CA ASP A 13 -12.18 -8.59 11.70
C ASP A 13 -11.83 -7.63 10.55
N ARG A 14 -10.83 -8.00 9.76
CA ARG A 14 -10.35 -7.25 8.60
C ARG A 14 -9.53 -8.14 7.67
N VAL A 15 -9.67 -7.94 6.37
CA VAL A 15 -8.85 -8.60 5.34
C VAL A 15 -8.04 -7.56 4.58
N LEU A 16 -6.72 -7.73 4.59
CA LEU A 16 -5.76 -6.93 3.84
C LEU A 16 -5.39 -7.68 2.56
N SER A 17 -5.10 -6.93 1.50
CA SER A 17 -4.54 -7.47 0.26
C SER A 17 -3.22 -6.79 -0.07
N SER A 18 -2.22 -7.58 -0.44
CA SER A 18 -0.84 -7.14 -0.67
C SER A 18 -0.24 -7.89 -1.86
N VAL A 19 0.61 -7.19 -2.62
CA VAL A 19 1.52 -7.81 -3.57
C VAL A 19 2.88 -7.97 -2.88
N HIS A 20 3.42 -9.19 -2.85
CA HIS A 20 4.78 -9.46 -2.35
C HIS A 20 5.68 -10.08 -3.41
N SER A 21 5.11 -10.71 -4.43
CA SER A 21 5.84 -11.38 -5.49
C SER A 21 5.49 -10.82 -6.87
N LEU A 22 6.48 -10.78 -7.76
CA LEU A 22 6.33 -10.37 -9.15
C LEU A 22 6.64 -11.54 -10.09
N ALA A 23 6.12 -11.47 -11.31
CA ALA A 23 6.45 -12.46 -12.33
C ALA A 23 7.91 -12.33 -12.76
N THR A 24 8.61 -13.45 -12.94
CA THR A 24 10.01 -13.49 -13.38
C THR A 24 10.24 -14.78 -14.18
N ASP A 25 10.48 -14.63 -15.49
CA ASP A 25 10.85 -15.73 -16.41
C ASP A 25 10.03 -17.02 -16.27
N GLY A 26 8.70 -16.89 -16.25
CA GLY A 26 7.78 -18.05 -16.12
C GLY A 26 7.64 -18.59 -14.69
N SER A 27 8.20 -17.90 -13.70
CA SER A 27 8.05 -18.14 -12.27
C SER A 27 7.60 -16.88 -11.52
N THR A 28 7.48 -16.96 -10.20
CA THR A 28 7.22 -15.83 -9.31
C THR A 28 8.37 -15.69 -8.32
N ALA A 29 8.90 -14.48 -8.17
CA ALA A 29 9.96 -14.16 -7.20
C ALA A 29 9.50 -13.03 -6.27
N GLU A 30 10.08 -12.94 -5.07
CA GLU A 30 9.82 -11.82 -4.17
C GLU A 30 10.15 -10.49 -4.86
N ALA A 31 9.33 -9.46 -4.65
CA ALA A 31 9.54 -8.15 -5.25
C ALA A 31 10.87 -7.51 -4.83
N SER A 32 11.44 -7.93 -3.68
CA SER A 32 12.80 -7.57 -3.27
C SER A 32 13.85 -8.09 -4.23
N ASP A 33 13.71 -9.34 -4.68
CA ASP A 33 14.69 -10.03 -5.50
C ASP A 33 14.71 -9.49 -6.92
N ALA A 34 13.60 -8.88 -7.37
CA ALA A 34 13.50 -8.21 -8.65
C ALA A 34 14.55 -7.08 -8.81
N TYR A 35 14.95 -6.41 -7.72
CA TYR A 35 15.97 -5.37 -7.76
C TYR A 35 17.39 -5.90 -8.01
N LEU A 36 17.63 -7.21 -7.92
CA LEU A 36 18.95 -7.82 -8.19
C LEU A 36 19.27 -7.87 -9.69
N THR A 37 18.25 -7.94 -10.54
CA THR A 37 18.42 -8.21 -11.98
C THR A 37 17.73 -7.19 -12.88
N ARG A 38 16.84 -6.35 -12.33
CA ARG A 38 16.02 -5.41 -13.10
C ARG A 38 16.31 -3.96 -12.72
N GLU A 39 15.96 -3.07 -13.65
CA GLU A 39 16.04 -1.62 -13.43
C GLU A 39 15.03 -1.19 -12.34
N PRO A 40 15.44 -0.38 -11.34
CA PRO A 40 14.61 -0.02 -10.19
C PRO A 40 13.24 0.58 -10.52
N ALA A 41 13.16 1.50 -11.49
CA ALA A 41 11.89 2.10 -11.89
C ALA A 41 10.97 1.07 -12.57
N GLY A 42 11.53 0.14 -13.33
CA GLY A 42 10.83 -1.01 -13.90
C GLY A 42 10.21 -1.93 -12.83
N VAL A 43 10.87 -2.11 -11.68
CA VAL A 43 10.30 -2.89 -10.55
C VAL A 43 9.08 -2.18 -9.96
N ILE A 44 9.16 -0.87 -9.73
CA ILE A 44 8.03 -0.07 -9.21
C ILE A 44 6.84 -0.15 -10.17
N ARG A 45 7.06 0.04 -11.47
CA ARG A 45 5.98 0.01 -12.47
C ARG A 45 5.29 -1.34 -12.54
N GLU A 46 6.04 -2.42 -12.51
CA GLU A 46 5.44 -3.76 -12.52
C GLU A 46 4.70 -4.05 -11.22
N TYR A 47 5.25 -3.65 -10.08
CA TYR A 47 4.54 -3.76 -8.80
C TYR A 47 3.20 -3.02 -8.81
N LEU A 48 3.15 -1.79 -9.33
CA LEU A 48 1.91 -1.02 -9.42
C LEU A 48 0.93 -1.62 -10.42
N ALA A 49 1.41 -2.16 -11.55
CA ALA A 49 0.57 -2.88 -12.51
C ALA A 49 -0.03 -4.16 -11.91
N GLU A 50 0.76 -4.91 -11.14
CA GLU A 50 0.29 -6.11 -10.44
C GLU A 50 -0.67 -5.77 -9.30
N THR A 51 -0.41 -4.67 -8.60
CA THR A 51 -1.33 -4.14 -7.58
C THR A 51 -2.66 -3.75 -8.20
N LEU A 52 -2.66 -3.05 -9.35
CA LEU A 52 -3.88 -2.74 -10.09
C LEU A 52 -4.65 -4.01 -10.47
N ARG A 53 -3.94 -5.00 -11.03
CA ARG A 53 -4.52 -6.28 -11.41
C ARG A 53 -5.17 -7.00 -10.22
N MET A 54 -4.50 -6.99 -9.06
CA MET A 54 -5.03 -7.54 -7.82
C MET A 54 -6.31 -6.83 -7.38
N VAL A 55 -6.32 -5.48 -7.36
CA VAL A 55 -7.50 -4.69 -6.98
C VAL A 55 -8.69 -4.98 -7.90
N GLN A 56 -8.44 -5.14 -9.21
CA GLN A 56 -9.49 -5.39 -10.21
C GLN A 56 -10.06 -6.82 -10.18
N LEU A 57 -9.24 -7.82 -9.81
CA LEU A 57 -9.62 -9.22 -9.91
C LEU A 57 -10.02 -9.87 -8.58
N PHE A 58 -9.70 -9.25 -7.45
CA PHE A 58 -9.96 -9.82 -6.14
C PHE A 58 -10.76 -8.85 -5.28
N ASP A 59 -12.06 -9.11 -5.09
CA ASP A 59 -12.92 -8.18 -4.33
C ASP A 59 -12.96 -8.46 -2.82
N ALA A 60 -12.60 -9.68 -2.39
CA ALA A 60 -12.73 -10.15 -1.00
C ALA A 60 -11.64 -9.61 -0.06
N PHE A 61 -11.41 -8.29 -0.08
CA PHE A 61 -10.56 -7.55 0.85
C PHE A 61 -11.09 -6.14 1.11
N GLU A 62 -10.70 -5.58 2.25
CA GLU A 62 -11.09 -4.22 2.67
C GLU A 62 -9.97 -3.20 2.49
N VAL A 63 -8.72 -3.58 2.80
CA VAL A 63 -7.58 -2.66 2.86
C VAL A 63 -6.49 -3.07 1.89
N LEU A 64 -6.05 -2.16 1.03
CA LEU A 64 -4.80 -2.32 0.28
C LEU A 64 -3.63 -2.03 1.21
N ALA A 65 -2.82 -3.06 1.47
CA ALA A 65 -1.64 -2.95 2.31
C ALA A 65 -0.45 -2.36 1.53
N HIS A 66 0.33 -1.53 2.22
CA HIS A 66 1.64 -1.00 1.80
C HIS A 66 1.85 -0.86 0.27
N ILE A 67 1.11 0.04 -0.38
CA ILE A 67 1.29 0.33 -1.83
C ILE A 67 2.74 0.79 -2.17
N ASP A 68 3.50 1.19 -1.15
CA ASP A 68 4.90 1.59 -1.19
C ASP A 68 5.88 0.46 -0.87
N TYR A 69 5.43 -0.81 -0.82
CA TYR A 69 6.27 -1.97 -0.48
C TYR A 69 7.63 -2.03 -1.19
N PRO A 70 7.74 -1.79 -2.53
CA PRO A 70 9.04 -1.87 -3.19
C PRO A 70 10.04 -0.82 -2.73
N LEU A 71 9.57 0.29 -2.12
CA LEU A 71 10.45 1.31 -1.55
C LEU A 71 11.30 0.79 -0.40
N ARG A 72 10.92 -0.34 0.22
CA ARG A 72 11.75 -1.05 1.22
C ARG A 72 13.09 -1.49 0.65
N TYR A 73 13.17 -1.69 -0.66
CA TYR A 73 14.33 -2.25 -1.37
C TYR A 73 14.89 -1.30 -2.44
N TRP A 74 14.37 -0.07 -2.52
CA TRP A 74 14.89 0.93 -3.45
C TRP A 74 16.38 1.23 -3.17
N PRO A 75 17.25 1.32 -4.20
CA PRO A 75 18.69 1.51 -4.01
C PRO A 75 19.04 2.96 -3.68
N TYR A 76 18.67 3.41 -2.48
CA TYR A 76 18.86 4.79 -2.01
C TYR A 76 20.33 5.25 -1.99
N ASP A 77 21.28 4.33 -1.85
CA ASP A 77 22.71 4.64 -1.91
C ASP A 77 23.18 5.06 -3.31
N VAL A 78 22.39 4.74 -4.34
CA VAL A 78 22.71 5.02 -5.75
C VAL A 78 21.87 6.18 -6.27
N MET A 79 20.59 6.25 -5.91
CA MET A 79 19.68 7.27 -6.42
C MET A 79 18.55 7.64 -5.47
N PRO A 80 18.17 8.93 -5.38
CA PRO A 80 16.99 9.34 -4.62
C PRO A 80 15.72 8.81 -5.29
N PHE A 81 14.73 8.45 -4.47
CA PHE A 81 13.40 8.12 -4.97
C PHE A 81 12.62 9.41 -5.26
N ASP A 82 12.20 9.60 -6.51
CA ASP A 82 11.27 10.65 -6.90
C ASP A 82 9.88 10.04 -7.17
N PRO A 83 8.89 10.25 -6.28
CA PRO A 83 7.54 9.75 -6.52
C PRO A 83 6.93 10.33 -7.81
N GLY A 84 7.31 11.54 -8.22
CA GLY A 84 6.74 12.20 -9.40
C GLY A 84 6.96 11.41 -10.70
N GLY A 85 8.03 10.61 -10.78
CA GLY A 85 8.30 9.72 -11.90
C GLY A 85 7.34 8.53 -12.06
N PHE A 86 6.42 8.35 -11.11
CA PHE A 86 5.45 7.24 -11.03
C PHE A 86 4.02 7.71 -10.75
N GLU A 87 3.75 9.02 -10.87
CA GLU A 87 2.48 9.63 -10.47
C GLU A 87 1.28 8.98 -11.17
N GLU A 88 1.35 8.80 -12.49
CA GLU A 88 0.27 8.20 -13.27
C GLU A 88 0.00 6.76 -12.82
N GLU A 89 1.05 5.94 -12.64
CA GLU A 89 0.92 4.55 -12.20
C GLU A 89 0.29 4.46 -10.80
N TYR A 90 0.70 5.30 -9.86
CA TYR A 90 0.06 5.37 -8.53
C TYR A 90 -1.40 5.81 -8.64
N ARG A 91 -1.69 6.88 -9.37
CA ARG A 91 -3.06 7.41 -9.52
C ARG A 91 -4.02 6.39 -10.12
N VAL A 92 -3.57 5.59 -11.08
CA VAL A 92 -4.41 4.52 -11.67
C VAL A 92 -4.82 3.50 -10.61
N VAL A 93 -3.86 3.00 -9.80
CA VAL A 93 -4.17 2.07 -8.69
C VAL A 93 -5.09 2.72 -7.67
N LEU A 94 -4.78 3.94 -7.25
CA LEU A 94 -5.52 4.67 -6.23
C LEU A 94 -6.95 4.99 -6.67
N ARG A 95 -7.17 5.35 -7.93
CA ARG A 95 -8.50 5.58 -8.50
C ARG A 95 -9.36 4.33 -8.51
N GLU A 96 -8.78 3.20 -8.92
CA GLU A 96 -9.47 1.90 -8.90
C GLU A 96 -9.85 1.49 -7.46
N LEU A 97 -8.92 1.67 -6.52
CA LEU A 97 -9.15 1.40 -5.10
C LEU A 97 -10.25 2.30 -4.52
N ALA A 98 -10.26 3.59 -4.86
CA ALA A 98 -11.27 4.54 -4.41
C ALA A 98 -12.67 4.17 -4.97
N GLY A 99 -12.73 3.80 -6.25
CA GLY A 99 -13.97 3.40 -6.92
C GLY A 99 -14.62 2.14 -6.35
N SER A 100 -13.83 1.25 -5.74
CA SER A 100 -14.30 0.02 -5.09
C SER A 100 -14.66 0.20 -3.60
N GLY A 101 -14.61 1.41 -3.06
CA GLY A 101 -14.94 1.70 -1.66
C GLY A 101 -13.94 1.14 -0.65
N LYS A 102 -12.76 0.71 -1.13
CA LYS A 102 -11.72 0.11 -0.31
C LYS A 102 -10.87 1.17 0.40
N VAL A 103 -10.00 0.71 1.28
CA VAL A 103 -9.23 1.54 2.21
C VAL A 103 -7.74 1.47 1.87
N LEU A 104 -7.04 2.60 1.98
CA LEU A 104 -5.59 2.62 1.82
C LEU A 104 -4.88 2.47 3.18
N GLU A 105 -3.90 1.59 3.27
CA GLU A 105 -3.00 1.52 4.42
C GLU A 105 -1.89 2.57 4.33
N LEU A 106 -1.72 3.38 5.38
CA LEU A 106 -0.51 4.13 5.65
C LEU A 106 0.45 3.27 6.47
N ASN A 107 1.30 2.53 5.76
CA ASN A 107 2.32 1.71 6.36
C ASN A 107 3.53 2.55 6.78
N THR A 108 4.06 2.34 7.98
CA THR A 108 5.19 3.12 8.53
C THR A 108 6.50 2.34 8.59
N ARG A 109 6.57 1.17 7.91
CA ARG A 109 7.80 0.37 7.81
C ARG A 109 8.93 1.13 7.11
N VAL A 110 8.57 1.99 6.16
CA VAL A 110 9.40 3.01 5.52
C VAL A 110 8.63 4.33 5.46
N PRO A 111 9.30 5.49 5.32
CA PRO A 111 8.60 6.76 5.17
C PRO A 111 7.85 6.82 3.83
N MET A 112 6.52 6.69 3.87
CA MET A 112 5.68 6.85 2.67
C MET A 112 5.80 8.27 2.13
N PRO A 113 6.09 8.46 0.82
CA PRO A 113 6.04 9.77 0.19
C PRO A 113 4.66 10.42 0.33
N ARG A 114 4.60 11.64 0.88
CA ARG A 114 3.36 12.40 1.07
C ARG A 114 2.52 12.56 -0.20
N GLN A 115 3.15 12.52 -1.36
CA GLN A 115 2.52 12.60 -2.66
C GLN A 115 1.52 11.45 -2.87
N ILE A 116 1.84 10.23 -2.42
CA ILE A 116 0.95 9.06 -2.56
C ILE A 116 -0.36 9.30 -1.81
N LEU A 117 -0.28 9.77 -0.56
CA LEU A 117 -1.48 10.10 0.22
C LEU A 117 -2.25 11.30 -0.38
N ARG A 118 -1.54 12.30 -0.90
CA ARG A 118 -2.20 13.42 -1.61
C ARG A 118 -2.97 12.92 -2.83
N TRP A 119 -2.36 12.05 -3.64
CA TRP A 119 -3.04 11.45 -4.80
C TRP A 119 -4.21 10.58 -4.37
N TRP A 120 -4.10 9.83 -3.28
CA TRP A 120 -5.24 9.08 -2.73
C TRP A 120 -6.43 9.99 -2.44
N TYR A 121 -6.18 11.13 -1.79
CA TYR A 121 -7.21 12.13 -1.53
C TYR A 121 -7.79 12.72 -2.83
N GLU A 122 -6.94 13.09 -3.79
CA GLU A 122 -7.34 13.67 -5.08
C GLU A 122 -8.13 12.71 -5.96
N GLU A 123 -7.80 11.41 -5.97
CA GLU A 123 -8.51 10.37 -6.71
C GLU A 123 -9.82 9.91 -6.03
N GLY A 124 -10.24 10.58 -4.96
CA GLY A 124 -11.54 10.34 -4.30
C GLY A 124 -11.49 9.39 -3.11
N GLY A 125 -10.30 9.01 -2.66
CA GLY A 125 -10.09 8.16 -1.49
C GLY A 125 -10.79 8.67 -0.23
N GLN A 126 -11.52 7.78 0.45
CA GLN A 126 -12.39 8.12 1.57
C GLN A 126 -11.82 7.72 2.94
N HIS A 127 -11.06 6.62 2.97
CA HIS A 127 -10.65 5.98 4.22
C HIS A 127 -9.17 5.63 4.18
N ILE A 128 -8.50 5.75 5.33
CA ILE A 128 -7.14 5.25 5.55
C ILE A 128 -7.05 4.47 6.85
N THR A 129 -6.05 3.60 6.95
CA THR A 129 -5.65 2.90 8.18
C THR A 129 -4.15 3.07 8.41
N PHE A 130 -3.65 2.70 9.59
CA PHE A 130 -2.23 2.77 9.94
C PHE A 130 -1.70 1.39 10.28
N ALA A 131 -0.50 1.08 9.82
CA ALA A 131 0.18 -0.17 10.16
C ALA A 131 1.68 0.08 10.32
N SER A 132 2.28 -0.49 11.36
CA SER A 132 3.74 -0.43 11.55
C SER A 132 4.47 -1.58 10.88
N ASP A 133 3.72 -2.61 10.47
CA ASP A 133 4.26 -3.88 9.95
C ASP A 133 5.34 -4.47 10.87
N ALA A 134 5.08 -4.37 12.17
CA ALA A 134 6.02 -4.75 13.21
C ALA A 134 6.10 -6.27 13.30
N HIS A 135 7.31 -6.79 13.21
CA HIS A 135 7.62 -8.21 13.42
C HIS A 135 8.33 -8.45 14.77
N ASP A 136 8.47 -7.38 15.56
CA ASP A 136 9.06 -7.36 16.89
C ASP A 136 8.36 -6.29 17.75
N PRO A 137 8.36 -6.43 19.10
CA PRO A 137 7.68 -5.47 19.97
C PRO A 137 8.22 -4.03 19.90
N ASP A 138 9.51 -3.84 19.61
CA ASP A 138 10.14 -2.52 19.59
C ASP A 138 9.73 -1.71 18.36
N SER A 139 9.33 -2.39 17.28
CA SER A 139 8.80 -1.78 16.05
C SER A 139 7.31 -1.44 16.12
N LEU A 140 6.59 -1.83 17.19
CA LEU A 140 5.15 -1.58 17.32
C LEU A 140 4.83 -0.08 17.29
N ALA A 141 3.89 0.32 16.41
CA ALA A 141 3.45 1.70 16.25
C ALA A 141 4.56 2.72 15.89
N ARG A 142 5.75 2.23 15.49
CA ARG A 142 6.86 3.10 15.08
C ARG A 142 6.43 3.98 13.92
N GLY A 143 6.64 5.30 14.03
CA GLY A 143 6.29 6.27 12.99
C GLY A 143 4.82 6.68 12.94
N PHE A 144 3.97 6.20 13.84
CA PHE A 144 2.53 6.55 13.83
C PHE A 144 2.27 8.04 14.03
N ALA A 145 3.05 8.71 14.87
CA ALA A 145 2.89 10.15 15.11
C ALA A 145 3.10 10.96 13.81
N ASP A 146 4.13 10.64 13.04
CA ASP A 146 4.44 11.31 11.78
C ASP A 146 3.40 10.98 10.71
N ALA A 147 3.00 9.71 10.60
CA ALA A 147 1.96 9.29 9.68
C ALA A 147 0.61 9.96 9.99
N ALA A 148 0.25 10.07 11.27
CA ALA A 148 -0.97 10.73 11.72
C ALA A 148 -0.94 12.25 11.43
N ALA A 149 0.20 12.91 11.63
CA ALA A 149 0.39 14.32 11.28
C ALA A 149 0.26 14.53 9.76
N MET A 150 0.88 13.66 8.95
CA MET A 150 0.76 13.68 7.49
C MET A 150 -0.70 13.47 7.05
N ALA A 151 -1.39 12.50 7.63
CA ALA A 151 -2.81 12.24 7.38
C ALA A 151 -3.70 13.44 7.70
N ALA A 152 -3.50 14.05 8.88
CA ALA A 152 -4.25 15.23 9.30
C ALA A 152 -4.02 16.42 8.37
N ALA A 153 -2.77 16.65 7.93
CA ALA A 153 -2.42 17.69 6.99
C ALA A 153 -3.02 17.47 5.59
N CYS A 154 -3.25 16.21 5.20
CA CYS A 154 -3.88 15.84 3.93
C CYS A 154 -5.43 15.84 3.99
N GLY A 155 -6.04 16.18 5.12
CA GLY A 155 -7.50 16.28 5.26
C GLY A 155 -8.19 15.00 5.75
N PHE A 156 -7.46 14.09 6.41
CA PHE A 156 -8.07 12.95 7.10
C PHE A 156 -8.21 13.22 8.60
N ARG A 157 -9.24 12.63 9.22
CA ARG A 157 -9.52 12.72 10.65
C ARG A 157 -9.70 11.35 11.29
N SER A 158 -9.27 11.28 12.55
CA SER A 158 -9.44 10.12 13.38
C SER A 158 -10.92 9.79 13.62
N GLY A 159 -11.21 8.50 13.69
CA GLY A 159 -12.50 8.01 14.20
C GLY A 159 -12.63 8.20 15.71
N ARG A 160 -13.67 7.58 16.29
CA ARG A 160 -13.96 7.64 17.72
C ARG A 160 -13.05 6.74 18.53
N HIS A 161 -12.62 5.63 17.95
CA HIS A 161 -11.80 4.62 18.59
C HIS A 161 -10.40 4.53 17.93
N PRO A 162 -9.37 4.10 18.67
CA PRO A 162 -8.00 3.98 18.14
C PRO A 162 -7.85 3.04 16.93
N TYR A 163 -8.77 2.09 16.77
CA TYR A 163 -8.76 1.11 15.67
C TYR A 163 -9.67 1.51 14.49
N ASP A 164 -10.35 2.65 14.58
CA ASP A 164 -11.20 3.14 13.50
C ASP A 164 -10.36 3.56 12.30
N GLN A 165 -10.91 3.33 11.11
CA GLN A 165 -10.40 3.96 9.89
C GLN A 165 -10.52 5.48 10.01
N TRP A 166 -9.48 6.20 9.62
CA TRP A 166 -9.57 7.64 9.49
C TRP A 166 -10.32 7.99 8.21
N ARG A 167 -11.13 9.03 8.28
CA ARG A 167 -12.04 9.44 7.22
C ARG A 167 -11.61 10.76 6.63
N ARG A 168 -11.87 10.93 5.34
CA ARG A 168 -11.77 12.21 4.65
C ARG A 168 -12.77 13.22 5.22
N ASP A 169 -12.31 14.45 5.45
CA ASP A 169 -13.15 15.62 5.75
C ASP A 169 -13.86 16.18 4.51
#